data_AF-A0A7C7YHE5-F1
#
_entry.id   AF-A0A7C7YHE5-F1
#
_cell.length_a   1.000
_cell.length_b   1.000
_cell.length_c   1.000
_cell.angle_alpha   90.00
_cell.angle_beta   90.00
_cell.angle_gamma   90.00
#
_symmetry.space_group_name_H-M   'P 1'
#
loop_
_entity.id
_entity.type
_entity.pdbx_description
1 polymer ?
#
loop_
_entity_poly.entity_id
_entity_poly.type
_entity_poly.pdbx_seq_one_letter_code
_entity_poly.pdbx_strand_id
1 'polypeptide(L)'
;MENGKPGKSSNPLSGRYKTGMGARYQGAMEAVLAIPIGAGFGHFADRQWESAPIGLLIGLALGFGAFILRLMRMRPSDTETSDSSPE
;
A
#
# COMPACT_ATOMS: atom_id res chain seq x y z
N MET A 1 35.10 -3.93 -45.00
CA MET A 1 35.54 -4.17 -43.62
C MET A 1 34.36 -3.82 -42.73
N GLU A 2 33.64 -4.85 -42.29
CA GLU A 2 32.37 -4.77 -41.58
C GLU A 2 32.61 -4.56 -40.08
N ASN A 3 32.11 -3.45 -39.53
CA ASN A 3 32.22 -3.13 -38.11
C ASN A 3 31.12 -3.84 -37.32
N GLY A 4 31.37 -5.09 -36.94
CA GLY A 4 30.50 -5.82 -36.00
C GLY A 4 30.67 -5.32 -34.57
N LYS A 5 29.80 -4.40 -34.13
CA LYS A 5 29.64 -4.07 -32.69
C LYS A 5 28.86 -5.22 -32.01
N PRO A 6 29.32 -5.76 -30.87
CA PRO A 6 28.60 -6.83 -30.18
C PRO A 6 27.30 -6.30 -29.57
N GLY A 7 26.19 -6.96 -29.92
CA GLY A 7 24.86 -6.70 -29.39
C GLY A 7 24.83 -6.83 -27.87
N LYS A 8 24.53 -5.72 -27.20
CA LYS A 8 24.31 -5.66 -25.76
C LYS A 8 22.99 -6.38 -25.47
N SER A 9 23.06 -7.62 -25.00
CA SER A 9 21.91 -8.40 -24.55
C SER A 9 21.32 -7.78 -23.29
N SER A 10 20.43 -6.80 -23.45
CA SER A 10 19.58 -6.30 -22.37
C SER A 10 18.57 -7.40 -22.02
N ASN A 11 18.93 -8.29 -21.09
CA ASN A 11 18.01 -9.25 -20.50
C ASN A 11 16.87 -8.49 -19.78
N PRO A 12 15.62 -8.49 -20.29
CA PRO A 12 14.53 -7.73 -19.69
C PRO A 12 13.90 -8.44 -18.47
N LEU A 13 14.51 -9.54 -18.00
CA LEU A 13 13.96 -10.38 -16.93
C LEU A 13 14.58 -10.15 -15.54
N SER A 14 15.75 -9.51 -15.41
CA SER A 14 16.40 -9.35 -14.09
C SER A 14 15.80 -8.22 -13.24
N GLY A 15 15.09 -7.28 -13.86
CA GLY A 15 14.49 -6.12 -13.19
C GLY A 15 13.07 -6.32 -12.64
N ARG A 16 12.36 -7.38 -13.04
CA ARG A 16 10.92 -7.52 -12.73
C ARG A 16 10.61 -8.23 -11.40
N TYR A 17 11.55 -9.00 -10.86
CA TYR A 17 11.32 -9.81 -9.64
C TYR A 17 11.57 -9.06 -8.32
N LYS A 18 12.33 -7.95 -8.33
CA LYS A 18 12.57 -7.15 -7.11
C LYS A 18 11.46 -6.13 -6.80
N THR A 19 10.64 -5.78 -7.78
CA THR A 19 9.64 -4.70 -7.64
C THR A 19 8.35 -5.14 -6.94
N GLY A 20 8.01 -6.44 -6.98
CA GLY A 20 6.74 -6.94 -6.43
C GLY A 20 6.68 -7.02 -4.91
N MET A 21 7.79 -7.36 -4.24
CA MET A 21 7.82 -7.53 -2.79
C MET A 21 7.92 -6.18 -2.06
N GLY A 22 8.78 -5.26 -2.54
CA GLY A 22 8.97 -3.94 -1.93
C GLY A 22 7.72 -3.07 -1.98
N ALA A 23 6.97 -3.11 -3.09
CA ALA A 23 5.74 -2.33 -3.26
C ALA A 23 4.63 -2.77 -2.28
N ARG A 24 4.53 -4.07 -1.98
CA ARG A 24 3.56 -4.62 -1.02
C ARG A 24 3.89 -4.22 0.41
N TYR A 25 5.16 -4.32 0.79
CA TYR A 25 5.63 -3.88 2.11
C TYR A 25 5.46 -2.37 2.31
N GLN A 26 5.78 -1.56 1.30
CA GLN A 26 5.55 -0.11 1.34
C GLN A 26 4.05 0.21 1.55
N GLY A 27 3.16 -0.46 0.80
CA GLY A 27 1.71 -0.28 0.97
C GLY A 27 1.21 -0.64 2.36
N ALA A 28 1.72 -1.73 2.95
CA ALA A 28 1.40 -2.15 4.31
C ALA A 28 1.91 -1.15 5.36
N MET A 29 3.14 -0.64 5.22
CA MET A 29 3.71 0.36 6.14
C MET A 29 2.94 1.68 6.09
N GLU A 30 2.55 2.15 4.91
CA GLU A 30 1.69 3.33 4.75
C GLU A 30 0.33 3.14 5.42
N ALA A 31 -0.23 1.93 5.37
CA ALA A 31 -1.48 1.60 6.06
C ALA A 31 -1.28 1.73 7.59
N VAL A 32 -0.24 1.09 8.14
CA VAL A 32 0.02 1.08 9.58
C VAL A 32 0.24 2.49 10.12
N LEU A 33 0.92 3.36 9.36
CA LEU A 33 1.16 4.75 9.75
C LEU A 33 -0.13 5.59 9.86
N ALA A 34 -1.22 5.21 9.19
CA ALA A 34 -2.50 5.93 9.29
C ALA A 34 -3.08 5.92 10.72
N ILE A 35 -2.80 4.87 11.50
CA ILE A 35 -3.31 4.69 12.87
C ILE A 35 -2.67 5.69 13.85
N PRO A 36 -1.33 5.76 14.03
CA PRO A 36 -0.71 6.72 14.93
C PRO A 36 -0.88 8.16 14.45
N ILE A 37 -1.01 8.41 13.13
CA ILE A 37 -1.32 9.75 12.60
C ILE A 37 -2.73 10.17 13.03
N GLY A 38 -3.73 9.32 12.83
CA GLY A 38 -5.12 9.60 13.25
C GLY A 38 -5.25 9.74 14.77
N ALA A 39 -4.65 8.83 15.54
CA ALA A 39 -4.63 8.89 16.99
C ALA A 39 -3.88 10.13 17.52
N GLY A 40 -2.75 10.50 16.89
CA GLY A 40 -1.99 11.70 17.24
C GLY A 40 -2.76 12.99 17.00
N PHE A 41 -3.48 13.09 15.87
CA PHE A 41 -4.38 14.20 15.60
C PHE A 41 -5.54 14.28 16.60
N GLY A 42 -6.14 13.12 16.93
CA GLY A 42 -7.19 13.03 17.93
C GLY A 42 -6.74 13.46 19.32
N HIS A 43 -5.55 13.02 19.75
CA HIS A 43 -4.93 13.43 21.00
C HIS A 43 -4.64 14.94 21.02
N PHE A 44 -4.16 15.50 19.89
CA PHE A 44 -3.90 16.94 19.81
C PHE A 44 -5.19 17.75 19.94
N ALA A 45 -6.27 17.30 19.30
CA ALA A 45 -7.60 17.89 19.42
C ALA A 45 -8.10 17.87 20.88
N ASP A 46 -7.95 16.75 21.59
CA ASP A 46 -8.33 16.65 23.00
C ASP A 46 -7.53 17.60 23.90
N ARG A 47 -6.24 17.80 23.61
CA ARG A 47 -5.40 18.75 24.35
C ARG A 47 -5.79 20.21 24.13
N GLN A 48 -6.24 20.56 22.92
CA GLN A 48 -6.61 21.93 22.60
C GLN A 48 -7.97 22.33 23.18
N TRP A 49 -8.89 21.37 23.33
CA TRP A 49 -10.25 21.61 23.83
C TRP A 49 -10.49 21.15 25.27
N GLU A 50 -9.44 20.75 26.01
CA GLU A 50 -9.52 20.19 27.38
C GLU A 50 -10.63 19.13 27.54
N SER A 51 -10.92 18.42 26.45
CA SER A 51 -12.05 17.51 26.37
C SER A 51 -11.68 16.19 27.02
N ALA A 52 -12.68 15.47 27.55
CA ALA A 52 -12.57 14.03 27.78
C ALA A 52 -12.04 13.36 26.48
N PRO A 53 -11.41 12.16 26.52
CA PRO A 53 -10.59 11.59 25.44
C PRO A 53 -11.40 11.15 24.20
N ILE A 54 -12.26 12.02 23.70
CA ILE A 54 -13.27 11.83 22.68
C ILE A 54 -12.63 12.07 21.31
N GLY A 55 -11.82 13.12 21.17
CA GLY A 55 -11.02 13.40 19.98
C GLY A 55 -10.02 12.28 19.71
N LEU A 56 -9.38 11.71 20.74
CA LEU A 56 -8.52 10.54 20.64
C LEU A 56 -9.28 9.34 20.09
N LEU A 57 -10.48 9.05 20.62
CA LEU A 57 -11.32 7.95 20.16
C LEU A 57 -11.78 8.14 18.71
N ILE A 58 -12.20 9.35 18.34
CA ILE A 58 -12.60 9.69 16.97
C ILE A 58 -11.40 9.58 16.02
N GLY A 59 -10.24 10.13 16.41
CA GLY A 59 -9.01 10.08 15.62
C GLY A 59 -8.50 8.65 15.44
N LEU A 60 -8.60 7.82 16.48
CA LEU A 60 -8.28 6.40 16.42
C LEU A 60 -9.25 5.65 15.49
N ALA A 61 -10.55 5.90 15.59
CA ALA A 61 -11.56 5.29 14.73
C ALA A 61 -11.36 5.66 13.26
N LEU A 62 -11.05 6.92 12.97
CA LEU A 62 -10.73 7.39 11.61
C LEU A 62 -9.42 6.79 11.08
N GLY A 63 -8.36 6.78 11.90
CA GLY A 63 -7.08 6.15 11.53
C GLY A 63 -7.22 4.65 11.27
N PHE A 64 -8.00 3.96 12.10
CA PHE A 64 -8.31 2.55 11.91
C PHE A 64 -9.18 2.30 10.67
N GLY A 65 -10.19 3.14 10.42
CA GLY A 65 -11.00 3.06 9.20
C GLY A 65 -10.17 3.23 7.93
N ALA A 66 -9.27 4.23 7.91
CA ALA A 66 -8.34 4.45 6.80
C ALA A 66 -7.40 3.25 6.59
N PHE A 67 -6.90 2.64 7.67
CA PHE A 67 -6.11 1.41 7.63
C PHE A 67 -6.87 0.25 6.97
N ILE A 68 -8.12 0.00 7.38
CA ILE A 68 -8.95 -1.07 6.80
C ILE A 68 -9.23 -0.80 5.31
N LEU A 69 -9.60 0.43 4.93
CA LEU A 69 -9.79 0.80 3.53
C LEU A 69 -8.53 0.57 2.69
N ARG A 70 -7.35 0.87 3.25
CA ARG A 70 -6.05 0.66 2.61
C ARG A 70 -5.76 -0.83 2.42
N LEU A 71 -6.08 -1.69 3.40
CA LEU A 71 -5.97 -3.14 3.28
C LEU A 71 -6.91 -3.71 2.22
N MET A 72 -8.17 -3.26 2.19
CA MET A 72 -9.14 -3.68 1.17
C MET A 72 -8.67 -3.32 -0.24
N ARG A 73 -8.06 -2.14 -0.41
CA ARG A 73 -7.49 -1.70 -1.69
C ARG A 73 -6.26 -2.51 -2.12
N MET A 74 -5.55 -3.14 -1.19
CA MET A 74 -4.44 -4.03 -1.50
C MET A 74 -4.88 -5.45 -1.89
N ARG A 75 -6.17 -5.80 -1.75
CA ARG A 75 -6.67 -7.12 -2.14
C ARG A 75 -6.60 -7.26 -3.66
N PRO A 76 -5.86 -8.25 -4.20
CA PRO A 76 -5.94 -8.59 -5.61
C PRO A 76 -7.37 -9.00 -5.94
N SER A 77 -7.97 -8.39 -6.95
CA SER A 77 -9.22 -8.86 -7.55
C SER A 77 -8.91 -10.10 -8.38
N ASP A 78 -9.05 -11.28 -7.79
CA ASP A 78 -8.95 -12.58 -8.47
C ASP A 78 -10.19 -12.82 -9.35
N THR A 79 -10.45 -11.95 -10.33
CA THR A 79 -11.63 -12.04 -11.22
C THR A 79 -11.29 -12.61 -12.59
N GLU A 80 -10.15 -13.29 -12.76
CA GLU A 80 -9.80 -14.01 -13.99
C GLU A 80 -9.71 -15.52 -13.73
N THR A 81 -10.83 -16.16 -13.38
CA THR A 81 -10.96 -17.62 -13.43
C THR A 81 -12.36 -18.00 -13.89
N SER A 82 -12.68 -17.74 -15.16
CA SER A 82 -13.65 -18.54 -15.93
C SER A 82 -13.94 -17.85 -17.27
N ASP A 83 -13.01 -17.88 -18.21
CA ASP A 83 -13.43 -17.95 -19.61
C ASP A 83 -12.35 -18.59 -20.48
N SER A 84 -12.78 -19.36 -21.48
CA SER A 84 -12.02 -19.98 -22.58
C SER A 84 -11.25 -21.30 -22.37
N SER A 85 -11.99 -22.41 -22.20
CA SER A 85 -11.89 -23.68 -22.99
C SER A 85 -12.80 -24.74 -22.34
N PRO A 86 -13.57 -25.57 -23.09
CA PRO A 86 -13.17 -26.25 -24.32
C PRO A 86 -14.22 -26.24 -25.45
N GLU A 87 -13.81 -26.38 -26.72
CA GLU A 87 -14.39 -27.29 -27.72
C GLU A 87 -13.32 -27.63 -28.77
#